data_AF-A0A0K9YNC5-F1
#
_entry.id   AF-A0A0K9YNC5-F1
#
_cell.length_a   1.000
_cell.length_b   1.000
_cell.length_c   1.000
_cell.angle_alpha   90.00
_cell.angle_beta   90.00
_cell.angle_gamma   90.00
#
_symmetry.space_group_name_H-M   'P 1'
#
loop_
_entity.id
_entity.type
_entity.pdbx_description
1 polymer ?
#
loop_
_entity_poly.entity_id
_entity_poly.type
_entity_poly.pdbx_seq_one_letter_code
_entity_poly.pdbx_strand_id
1 'polypeptide(L)' 'MRDVEEKGGFYVSEQEVQIIDFEEMLRFIESRLASAGMLVKRDAIITILQAEEAFLMEKGVLQEYSE' A
#
# COMPACT_ATOMS: atom_id res chain seq x y z
N MET A 1 -0.97 11.34 -44.43
CA MET A 1 -1.53 11.97 -43.20
C MET A 1 -2.45 10.96 -42.55
N ARG A 2 -2.15 10.35 -41.41
CA ARG A 2 -1.25 10.78 -40.33
C ARG A 2 -0.21 9.70 -40.02
N ASP A 3 0.97 10.20 -39.76
CA ASP A 3 2.22 9.55 -39.49
C ASP A 3 2.15 8.73 -38.21
N VAL A 4 2.67 7.51 -38.28
CA VAL A 4 2.95 6.67 -37.13
C VAL A 4 4.26 7.19 -36.53
N GLU A 5 4.19 7.99 -35.47
CA GLU A 5 5.36 8.31 -34.65
C GLU A 5 5.47 7.28 -33.51
N GLU A 6 6.23 6.22 -33.75
CA GLU A 6 6.87 5.48 -32.68
C GLU A 6 7.96 6.36 -32.05
N LYS A 7 7.63 7.00 -30.93
CA LYS A 7 8.63 7.56 -30.02
C LYS A 7 8.26 7.28 -28.57
N GLY A 8 8.92 6.26 -28.01
CA GLY A 8 9.46 6.31 -26.64
C GLY A 8 8.52 6.72 -25.51
N GLY A 9 7.27 6.27 -25.52
CA GLY A 9 6.35 6.48 -24.41
C GLY A 9 6.45 5.32 -23.44
N PHE A 10 7.24 5.46 -22.38
CA PHE A 10 7.05 4.66 -21.18
C PHE A 10 5.58 4.75 -20.80
N TYR A 11 4.85 3.65 -20.89
CA TYR A 11 3.55 3.53 -20.25
C TYR A 11 3.81 3.85 -18.77
N VAL A 12 3.21 4.93 -18.27
CA VAL A 12 3.12 5.21 -16.83
C VAL A 12 2.68 3.89 -16.22
N SER A 13 3.55 3.24 -15.44
CA SER A 13 3.25 1.91 -14.93
C SER A 13 1.94 2.03 -14.18
N GLU A 14 0.91 1.33 -14.64
CA GLU A 14 -0.22 0.97 -13.80
C GLU A 14 0.42 0.53 -12.48
N GLN A 15 0.17 1.28 -11.40
CA GLN A 15 0.76 0.98 -10.10
C GLN A 15 0.49 -0.50 -9.86
N GLU A 16 1.54 -1.33 -9.85
CA GLU A 16 1.41 -2.75 -9.56
C GLU A 16 0.82 -2.84 -8.15
N VAL A 17 -0.50 -2.99 -8.08
CA VAL A 17 -1.22 -3.09 -6.82
C VAL A 17 -0.84 -4.44 -6.24
N GLN A 18 0.14 -4.41 -5.33
CA GLN A 18 0.57 -5.60 -4.63
C GLN A 18 -0.41 -5.86 -3.49
N ILE A 19 -1.21 -6.92 -3.63
CA ILE A 19 -2.03 -7.44 -2.53
C ILE A 19 -1.08 -8.18 -1.59
N ILE A 20 -0.94 -7.66 -0.37
CA ILE A 20 -0.15 -8.28 0.70
C ILE A 20 -1.08 -8.67 1.84
N ASP A 21 -0.70 -9.71 2.58
CA ASP A 21 -1.45 -10.09 3.78
C ASP A 21 -1.21 -9.10 4.93
N PHE A 22 -2.05 -9.22 5.96
CA PHE A 22 -2.02 -8.32 7.11
C PHE A 22 -0.67 -8.36 7.87
N GLU A 23 -0.03 -9.52 7.99
CA GLU A 23 1.24 -9.67 8.71
C GLU A 23 2.40 -9.07 7.90
N GLU A 24 2.41 -9.25 6.58
CA GLU A 24 3.36 -8.58 5.69
C GLU A 24 3.23 -7.05 5.75
N MET A 25 2.00 -6.54 5.77
CA MET A 25 1.75 -5.10 5.94
C MET A 25 2.30 -4.60 7.28
N LEU A 26 2.06 -5.30 8.39
CA LEU A 26 2.59 -4.92 9.69
C LEU A 26 4.13 -4.88 9.68
N ARG A 27 4.78 -5.90 9.14
CA ARG A 27 6.25 -5.95 9.04
C ARG A 27 6.81 -4.83 8.17
N PHE A 28 6.11 -4.48 7.10
CA PHE A 28 6.50 -3.36 6.24
C PHE A 28 6.46 -2.03 6.98
N ILE A 29 5.38 -1.77 7.73
CA ILE A 29 5.24 -0.56 8.55
C ILE A 29 6.33 -0.54 9.64
N GLU A 30 6.55 -1.65 10.36
CA GLU A 30 7.59 -1.78 11.38
C GLU A 30 8.98 -1.46 10.82
N SER A 31 9.34 -2.05 9.66
CA SER A 31 10.62 -1.82 8.99
C SER A 31 10.81 -0.36 8.58
N ARG A 32 9.75 0.29 8.06
CA ARG A 32 9.81 1.72 7.70
C ARG A 32 9.94 2.63 8.91
N LEU A 33 9.19 2.36 9.98
CA LEU A 33 9.29 3.12 11.23
C LEU A 33 10.68 2.97 11.85
N ALA A 34 11.22 1.75 11.89
CA ALA A 34 12.57 1.49 12.35
C ALA A 34 13.63 2.24 11.50
N SER A 35 13.47 2.25 10.18
CA SER A 35 14.35 2.99 9.26
C SER A 35 14.28 4.51 9.46
N ALA A 36 13.15 5.02 9.94
CA ALA A 36 12.97 6.41 10.35
C ALA A 36 13.43 6.71 11.78
N GLY A 37 14.00 5.72 12.49
CA GLY A 37 14.44 5.86 13.88
C GLY A 37 13.31 5.84 14.91
N MET A 38 12.11 5.42 14.52
CA MET A 38 10.94 5.32 15.39
C MET A 38 10.75 3.88 15.86
N LEU A 39 10.75 3.67 17.18
CA LEU A 39 10.42 2.39 17.80
C LEU A 39 8.95 2.42 18.24
N VAL A 40 8.09 1.86 17.40
CA VAL A 40 6.65 1.75 17.67
C VAL A 40 6.30 0.29 17.96
N LYS A 41 5.51 0.06 19.01
CA LYS A 41 5.03 -1.29 19.33
C LYS A 41 4.00 -1.75 18.29
N ARG A 42 4.04 -3.02 17.93
CA ARG A 42 3.08 -3.66 17.01
C ARG A 42 1.62 -3.36 17.38
N ASP A 43 1.27 -3.46 18.67
CA ASP A 43 -0.08 -3.19 19.16
C ASP A 43 -0.57 -1.77 18.83
N ALA A 44 0.32 -0.79 18.84
CA ALA A 44 -0.03 0.59 18.47
C ALA A 44 -0.32 0.72 16.98
N ILE A 45 0.45 0.03 16.13
CA ILE A 45 0.20 -0.02 14.68
C ILE A 45 -1.16 -0.67 14.40
N ILE A 46 -1.44 -1.81 15.04
CA ILE A 46 -2.73 -2.51 14.92
C ILE A 46 -3.87 -1.60 15.36
N THR A 47 -3.73 -0.94 16.52
CA THR A 47 -4.75 -0.04 17.06
C THR A 47 -5.07 1.09 16.07
N ILE A 48 -4.05 1.68 15.44
CA ILE A 48 -4.24 2.74 14.44
C ILE A 48 -4.97 2.19 13.21
N LEU A 49 -4.54 1.04 12.68
CA LEU A 49 -5.16 0.43 11.50
C LEU A 49 -6.64 0.09 11.74
N GLN A 50 -6.96 -0.39 12.94
CA GLN A 50 -8.34 -0.69 13.34
C GLN A 50 -9.18 0.58 13.54
N ALA A 51 -8.61 1.61 14.17
CA ALA A 51 -9.30 2.88 14.39
C ALA A 51 -9.66 3.57 13.05
N GLU A 52 -8.81 3.41 12.04
CA GLU A 52 -8.95 4.02 10.72
C GLU A 52 -9.51 3.04 9.67
N GLU A 53 -9.98 1.85 10.06
CA GLU A 53 -10.37 0.78 9.13
C GLU A 53 -11.38 1.26 8.07
N ALA A 54 -12.42 1.98 8.51
CA ALA A 54 -13.43 2.54 7.61
C ALA A 54 -12.84 3.51 6.57
N PHE A 55 -11.88 4.35 6.98
CA PHE A 55 -11.19 5.28 6.09
C PHE A 55 -10.28 4.53 5.10
N LEU A 56 -9.54 3.53 5.58
CA LEU A 56 -8.64 2.73 4.75
C LEU A 56 -9.41 1.89 3.72
N MET A 57 -10.59 1.38 4.08
CA MET A 57 -11.52 0.70 3.17
C MET A 57 -12.08 1.68 2.13
N GLU A 58 -12.50 2.89 2.52
CA GLU A 58 -12.98 3.93 1.59
C GLU A 58 -11.91 4.29 0.54
N LYS A 59 -10.64 4.37 0.96
CA LYS A 59 -9.52 4.67 0.05
C LYS A 59 -9.05 3.47 -0.77
N GLY A 60 -9.64 2.30 -0.58
CA GLY A 60 -9.25 1.06 -1.27
C GLY A 60 -7.86 0.55 -0.87
N VAL A 61 -7.34 0.97 0.29
CA VAL A 61 -6.08 0.50 0.87
C VAL A 61 -6.29 -0.87 1.54
N LEU A 62 -7.41 -1.04 2.22
CA LEU A 62 -7.89 -2.32 2.71
C LEU A 62 -9.05 -2.80 1.85
N GLN A 63 -9.15 -4.12 1.69
CA GLN A 63 -10.30 -4.79 1.09
C GLN A 63 -10.65 -6.00 1.94
N GLU A 64 -11.94 -6.22 2.19
CA GLU A 64 -12.41 -7.46 2.78
C GLU A 64 -12.29 -8.59 1.76
N TYR A 65 -11.56 -9.64 2.11
CA TYR A 65 -11.57 -10.89 1.36
C TYR A 65 -12.58 -11.83 2.03
N SER A 66 -13.66 -12.14 1.30
CA SER A 66 -14.54 -13.25 1.66
C SER A 66 -14.04 -14.50 0.93
N GLU A 67 -13.63 -15.52 1.68
CA GLU A 67 -13.30 -16.84 1.14
C GLU A 67 -14.54 -17.53 0.53
#